data_AF-A0A8J4TCB8-F1
#
_entry.id   AF-A0A8J4TCB8-F1
#
_cell.length_a   1.000
_cell.length_b   1.000
_cell.length_c   1.000
_cell.angle_alpha   90.00
_cell.angle_beta   90.00
_cell.angle_gamma   90.00
#
_symmetry.space_group_name_H-M   'P 1'
#
loop_
_entity.id
_entity.type
_entity.pdbx_description
1 polymer ?
#
loop_
_entity_poly.entity_id
_entity_poly.type
_entity_poly.pdbx_seq_one_letter_code
_entity_poly.pdbx_strand_id
1 'polypeptide(L)'
;MKRFCTCSCYYTDNIFLEQYKLHVRFTSEEQFNTEYQHILRSLGCATDAQYNAVLEKIHAEVERRRDLSTQSAKRKSIIAETYKPLHQHVYSLLESYLAPEFVEIVEYSRGDSASKDGVLELITTEAAPRVYRFPVFTQEFCKDLLEELEHFERSEAPKGRPNTMNNYGILLNELGFDEGLITPLRELYLKPLCALLYPDCGGKWLDSHKAFVVKYALGEDLDLSYHYDNAEVTLNLSLGKHFTEGNLYFGDMRQ
;
A
#
# COMPACT_ATOMS: atom_id res chain seq x y z
N MET A 1 0.31 -20.98 -5.34
CA MET A 1 0.63 -19.62 -4.85
C MET A 1 2.03 -19.23 -5.32
N LYS A 2 2.15 -18.10 -6.02
CA LYS A 2 3.46 -17.47 -6.23
C LYS A 2 3.95 -16.94 -4.89
N ARG A 3 5.22 -17.19 -4.57
CA ARG A 3 5.85 -16.67 -3.35
C ARG A 3 6.18 -15.20 -3.58
N PHE A 4 5.63 -14.30 -2.77
CA PHE A 4 6.09 -12.91 -2.77
C PHE A 4 7.51 -12.86 -2.19
N CYS A 5 8.38 -12.16 -2.89
CA CYS A 5 9.76 -11.94 -2.49
C CYS A 5 9.90 -10.54 -1.90
N THR A 6 10.71 -10.41 -0.86
CA THR A 6 11.13 -9.11 -0.34
C THR A 6 12.56 -8.88 -0.80
N CYS A 7 12.82 -7.74 -1.45
CA CYS A 7 14.18 -7.39 -1.84
C CYS A 7 15.06 -7.25 -0.60
N SER A 8 16.29 -7.76 -0.64
CA SER A 8 17.24 -7.66 0.47
C SER A 8 17.51 -6.20 0.89
N CYS A 9 17.41 -5.23 -0.04
CA CYS A 9 17.57 -3.82 0.27
C CYS A 9 16.54 -3.29 1.27
N TYR A 10 15.39 -3.96 1.43
CA TYR A 10 14.40 -3.59 2.43
C TYR A 10 14.99 -3.54 3.84
N TYR A 11 15.97 -4.38 4.14
CA TYR A 11 16.58 -4.44 5.48
C TYR A 11 17.73 -3.45 5.68
N THR A 12 18.18 -2.78 4.62
CA THR A 12 19.40 -1.96 4.66
C THR A 12 19.19 -0.53 4.17
N ASP A 13 18.23 -0.28 3.28
CA ASP A 13 18.08 0.98 2.57
C ASP A 13 16.84 1.74 3.03
N ASN A 14 16.81 3.06 2.78
CA ASN A 14 15.68 3.93 3.08
C ASN A 14 15.21 3.87 4.55
N ILE A 15 16.14 3.82 5.50
CA ILE A 15 15.83 3.98 6.92
C ILE A 15 15.68 5.47 7.20
N PHE A 16 14.50 5.90 7.64
CA PHE A 16 14.22 7.32 7.83
C PHE A 16 14.51 7.75 9.27
N LEU A 17 15.39 8.74 9.42
CA LEU A 17 15.72 9.38 10.68
C LEU A 17 14.92 10.68 10.81
N GLU A 18 13.71 10.58 11.36
CA GLU A 18 12.73 11.68 11.46
C GLU A 18 13.33 12.97 12.04
N GLN A 19 14.08 12.85 13.15
CA GLN A 19 14.70 14.00 13.84
C GLN A 19 15.63 14.82 12.92
N TYR A 20 16.26 14.16 11.95
CA TYR A 20 17.22 14.77 11.03
C TYR A 20 16.66 14.91 9.61
N LYS A 21 15.41 14.46 9.37
CA LYS A 21 14.75 14.38 8.06
C LYS A 21 15.65 13.75 7.00
N LEU A 22 16.34 12.67 7.36
CA LEU A 22 17.38 12.04 6.56
C LEU A 22 17.06 10.57 6.31
N HIS A 23 17.13 10.14 5.05
CA HIS A 23 17.17 8.71 4.71
C HIS A 23 18.61 8.20 4.70
N VAL A 24 18.82 7.04 5.31
CA VAL A 24 20.14 6.42 5.43
C VAL A 24 20.13 4.97 4.96
N ARG A 25 21.29 4.52 4.51
CA ARG A 25 21.62 3.12 4.31
C ARG A 25 22.40 2.60 5.51
N PHE A 26 22.06 1.41 5.98
CA PHE A 26 22.70 0.75 7.11
C PHE A 26 23.01 -0.71 6.78
N THR A 27 24.29 -1.00 6.52
CA THR A 27 24.80 -2.37 6.37
C THR A 27 25.66 -2.80 7.54
N SER A 28 26.36 -1.86 8.17
CA SER A 28 27.13 -2.03 9.40
C SER A 28 27.32 -0.68 10.10
N GLU A 29 27.64 -0.70 11.39
CA GLU A 29 27.99 0.53 12.11
C GLU A 29 29.25 1.21 11.56
N GLU A 30 30.20 0.44 11.01
CA GLU A 30 31.41 0.97 10.37
C GLU A 30 31.07 1.77 9.10
N GLN A 31 30.22 1.20 8.23
CA GLN A 31 29.72 1.89 7.03
C GLN A 31 28.94 3.14 7.44
N PHE A 32 28.03 3.00 8.40
CA PHE A 32 27.20 4.09 8.85
C PHE A 32 28.03 5.25 9.44
N ASN A 33 29.03 4.93 10.26
CA ASN A 33 29.93 5.91 10.84
C ASN A 33 30.73 6.65 9.78
N THR A 34 31.27 5.92 8.80
CA THR A 34 32.06 6.50 7.71
C THR A 34 31.22 7.45 6.84
N GLU A 35 29.98 7.06 6.52
CA GLU A 35 29.16 7.80 5.56
C GLU A 35 28.32 8.92 6.20
N TYR A 36 27.77 8.71 7.40
CA TYR A 36 26.73 9.59 7.96
C TYR A 36 27.14 10.36 9.21
N GLN A 37 28.23 10.01 9.92
CA GLN A 37 28.58 10.68 11.18
C GLN A 37 28.77 12.19 11.00
N HIS A 38 29.48 12.62 9.95
CA HIS A 38 29.74 14.03 9.69
C HIS A 38 28.46 14.78 9.26
N ILE A 39 27.56 14.12 8.51
CA ILE A 39 26.26 14.67 8.10
C ILE A 39 25.36 14.85 9.32
N LEU A 40 25.26 13.85 10.20
CA LEU A 40 24.47 13.94 11.41
C LEU A 40 24.97 15.07 12.33
N ARG A 41 26.30 15.24 12.44
CA ARG A 41 26.89 16.35 13.20
C ARG A 41 26.50 17.71 12.61
N SER A 42 26.52 17.88 11.29
CA SER A 42 26.08 19.14 10.66
C SER A 42 24.58 19.40 10.83
N LEU A 43 23.78 18.35 11.02
CA LEU A 43 22.35 18.41 11.33
C LEU A 43 22.04 18.49 12.84
N GLY A 44 23.05 18.69 13.70
CA GLY A 44 22.85 18.95 15.13
C GLY A 44 22.97 17.73 16.06
N CYS A 45 23.41 16.57 15.57
CA CYS A 45 23.83 15.43 16.40
C CYS A 45 25.21 15.71 17.03
N ALA A 46 25.24 16.55 18.05
CA ALA A 46 26.46 17.13 18.62
C ALA A 46 27.15 16.25 19.69
N THR A 47 26.43 15.29 20.27
CA THR A 47 26.93 14.48 21.39
C THR A 47 26.95 12.99 21.05
N ASP A 48 27.85 12.24 21.69
CA ASP A 48 27.90 10.76 21.54
C ASP A 48 26.59 10.11 22.00
N ALA A 49 25.92 10.68 23.01
CA ALA A 49 24.61 10.21 23.46
C ALA A 49 23.54 10.33 22.37
N GLN A 50 23.50 11.44 21.64
CA GLN A 50 22.59 11.60 20.49
C GLN A 50 22.92 10.63 19.36
N TYR A 51 24.21 10.40 19.10
CA TYR A 51 24.65 9.48 18.05
C TYR A 51 24.29 8.03 18.39
N ASN A 52 24.50 7.61 19.63
CA ASN A 52 24.10 6.28 20.09
C ASN A 52 22.58 6.09 20.02
N ALA A 53 21.79 7.11 20.36
CA ALA A 53 20.33 7.06 20.18
C ALA A 53 19.90 6.92 18.71
N VAL A 54 20.69 7.45 17.76
CA VAL A 54 20.46 7.21 16.32
C VAL A 54 20.71 5.75 15.97
N LEU A 55 21.84 5.18 16.40
CA LEU A 55 22.15 3.77 16.16
C LEU A 55 21.09 2.84 16.75
N GLU A 56 20.65 3.09 17.99
CA GLU A 56 19.57 2.33 18.63
C GLU A 56 18.27 2.35 17.81
N LYS A 57 17.88 3.53 17.29
CA LYS A 57 16.71 3.66 16.41
C LYS A 57 16.86 2.89 15.10
N ILE A 58 18.06 2.93 14.50
CA ILE A 58 18.34 2.18 13.26
C ILE A 58 18.25 0.68 13.51
N HIS A 59 18.90 0.18 14.55
CA HIS A 59 18.85 -1.24 14.93
C HIS A 59 17.41 -1.69 15.20
N ALA A 60 16.65 -0.92 15.98
CA ALA A 60 15.25 -1.22 16.25
C ALA A 60 14.41 -1.28 14.96
N GLU A 61 14.63 -0.36 14.01
CA GLU A 61 13.93 -0.38 12.73
C GLU A 61 14.33 -1.57 11.86
N VAL A 62 15.62 -1.93 11.79
CA VAL A 62 16.11 -3.11 11.05
C VAL A 62 15.50 -4.39 11.61
N GLU A 63 15.51 -4.55 12.94
CA GLU A 63 14.89 -5.71 13.59
C GLU A 63 13.38 -5.75 13.36
N ARG A 64 12.68 -4.61 13.47
CA ARG A 64 11.25 -4.51 13.15
C ARG A 64 10.96 -4.95 11.72
N ARG A 65 11.79 -4.57 10.74
CA ARG A 65 11.66 -4.98 9.34
C ARG A 65 11.86 -6.49 9.16
N ARG A 66 12.84 -7.08 9.83
CA ARG A 66 13.11 -8.53 9.82
C ARG A 66 11.95 -9.34 10.40
N ASP A 67 11.38 -8.86 11.50
CA ASP A 67 10.29 -9.54 12.20
C ASP A 67 8.92 -9.38 11.52
N LEU A 68 8.78 -8.46 10.57
CA LEU A 68 7.49 -8.09 9.98
C LEU A 68 6.71 -9.29 9.44
N SER A 69 7.38 -10.19 8.73
CA SER A 69 6.75 -11.37 8.12
C SER A 69 6.24 -12.36 9.18
N THR A 70 7.05 -12.65 10.20
CA THR A 70 6.70 -13.51 11.33
C THR A 70 5.52 -12.94 12.12
N GLN A 71 5.55 -11.64 12.43
CA GLN A 71 4.47 -10.98 13.17
C GLN A 71 3.16 -10.96 12.35
N SER A 72 3.25 -10.74 11.04
CA SER A 72 2.09 -10.78 10.14
C SER A 72 1.47 -12.18 10.09
N ALA A 73 2.28 -13.22 9.96
CA ALA A 73 1.81 -14.61 9.98
C ALA A 73 1.14 -14.97 11.32
N LYS A 74 1.72 -14.54 12.45
CA LYS A 74 1.13 -14.74 13.78
C LYS A 74 -0.23 -14.07 13.90
N ARG A 75 -0.35 -12.79 13.51
CA ARG A 75 -1.63 -12.08 13.52
C ARG A 75 -2.66 -12.77 12.64
N LYS A 76 -2.28 -13.14 11.41
CA LYS A 76 -3.16 -13.86 10.47
C LYS A 76 -3.71 -15.16 11.08
N SER A 77 -2.88 -15.94 11.78
CA SER A 77 -3.33 -17.16 12.48
C SER A 77 -4.36 -16.85 13.56
N ILE A 78 -4.08 -15.85 14.41
CA ILE A 78 -5.00 -15.45 15.49
C ILE A 78 -6.32 -14.92 14.92
N ILE A 79 -6.27 -14.10 13.87
CA ILE A 79 -7.46 -13.56 13.19
C ILE A 79 -8.31 -14.73 12.68
N ALA A 80 -7.71 -15.71 11.98
CA ALA A 80 -8.44 -16.85 11.46
C ALA A 80 -9.10 -17.72 12.54
N GLU A 81 -8.55 -17.75 13.76
CA GLU A 81 -9.11 -18.50 14.89
C GLU A 81 -10.20 -17.73 15.66
N THR A 82 -10.08 -16.40 15.73
CA THR A 82 -10.87 -15.57 16.67
C THR A 82 -11.94 -14.72 16.00
N TYR A 83 -11.72 -14.31 14.75
CA TYR A 83 -12.62 -13.43 14.03
C TYR A 83 -13.64 -14.23 13.20
N LYS A 84 -14.90 -13.80 13.24
CA LYS A 84 -15.97 -14.37 12.43
C LYS A 84 -16.45 -13.31 11.43
N PRO A 85 -16.29 -13.53 10.12
CA PRO A 85 -16.77 -12.60 9.10
C PRO A 85 -18.27 -12.31 9.22
N LEU A 86 -18.65 -11.06 9.00
CA LEU A 86 -20.04 -10.63 8.86
C LEU A 86 -20.55 -10.94 7.44
N HIS A 87 -19.74 -10.64 6.44
CA HIS A 87 -20.01 -10.79 5.02
C HIS A 87 -19.00 -11.74 4.37
N GLN A 88 -19.15 -13.04 4.60
CA GLN A 88 -18.23 -14.06 4.06
C GLN A 88 -18.01 -13.96 2.53
N HIS A 89 -19.00 -13.47 1.79
CA HIS A 89 -18.97 -13.36 0.34
C HIS A 89 -17.95 -12.33 -0.18
N VAL A 90 -17.55 -11.31 0.61
CA VAL A 90 -16.64 -10.25 0.13
C VAL A 90 -15.19 -10.71 0.01
N TYR A 91 -14.86 -11.86 0.59
CA TYR A 91 -13.51 -12.44 0.55
C TYR A 91 -13.14 -13.08 -0.79
N SER A 92 -14.10 -13.21 -1.71
CA SER A 92 -13.91 -13.83 -3.02
C SER A 92 -14.43 -12.92 -4.12
N LEU A 93 -13.64 -12.69 -5.17
CA LEU A 93 -14.05 -11.84 -6.28
C LEU A 93 -15.10 -12.55 -7.13
N LEU A 94 -16.26 -11.90 -7.31
CA LEU A 94 -17.24 -12.26 -8.32
C LEU A 94 -17.37 -11.11 -9.33
N GLU A 95 -17.59 -11.44 -10.60
CA GLU A 95 -17.76 -10.43 -11.64
C GLU A 95 -18.98 -9.53 -11.38
N SER A 96 -20.02 -10.04 -10.71
CA SER A 96 -21.19 -9.25 -10.27
C SER A 96 -20.85 -8.13 -9.29
N TYR A 97 -19.66 -8.15 -8.68
CA TYR A 97 -19.19 -7.10 -7.79
C TYR A 97 -18.51 -5.97 -8.55
N LEU A 98 -18.15 -6.18 -9.82
CA LEU A 98 -17.45 -5.21 -10.63
C LEU A 98 -18.43 -4.26 -11.30
N ALA A 99 -18.02 -3.00 -11.44
CA ALA A 99 -18.76 -2.03 -12.22
C ALA A 99 -18.81 -2.48 -13.70
N PRO A 100 -19.96 -2.39 -14.40
CA PRO A 100 -20.05 -2.77 -15.81
C PRO A 100 -19.02 -2.08 -16.70
N GLU A 101 -18.74 -0.80 -16.45
CA GLU A 101 -17.74 -0.02 -17.19
C GLU A 101 -16.33 -0.57 -16.96
N PHE A 102 -16.03 -1.06 -15.75
CA PHE A 102 -14.74 -1.69 -15.46
C PHE A 102 -14.56 -2.98 -16.25
N VAL A 103 -15.62 -3.80 -16.32
CA VAL A 103 -15.60 -5.04 -17.11
C VAL A 103 -15.37 -4.72 -18.58
N GLU A 104 -16.04 -3.71 -19.14
CA GLU A 104 -15.84 -3.25 -20.51
C GLU A 104 -14.39 -2.80 -20.78
N ILE A 105 -13.81 -1.99 -19.88
CA ILE A 105 -12.41 -1.54 -19.97
C ILE A 105 -11.45 -2.74 -20.00
N VAL A 106 -11.68 -3.74 -19.15
CA VAL A 106 -10.82 -4.92 -19.03
C VAL A 106 -10.95 -5.82 -20.25
N GLU A 107 -12.17 -6.06 -20.75
CA GLU A 107 -12.40 -6.85 -21.96
C GLU A 107 -11.77 -6.18 -23.18
N TYR A 108 -11.93 -4.86 -23.34
CA TYR A 108 -11.19 -4.11 -24.37
C TYR A 108 -9.69 -4.30 -24.23
N SER A 109 -9.15 -4.16 -23.02
CA SER A 109 -7.70 -4.26 -22.73
C SER A 109 -7.11 -5.64 -23.01
N ARG A 110 -7.94 -6.70 -23.07
CA ARG A 110 -7.54 -8.07 -23.40
C ARG A 110 -7.57 -8.35 -24.91
N GLY A 111 -8.26 -7.53 -25.69
CA GLY A 111 -8.43 -7.75 -27.13
C GLY A 111 -7.14 -7.57 -27.94
N ASP A 112 -7.04 -8.27 -29.07
CA ASP A 112 -5.85 -8.20 -29.94
C ASP A 112 -5.62 -6.79 -30.53
N SER A 113 -6.69 -6.01 -30.69
CA SER A 113 -6.63 -4.62 -31.17
C SER A 113 -6.52 -3.59 -30.04
N ALA A 114 -6.29 -4.02 -28.80
CA ALA A 114 -6.20 -3.13 -27.65
C ALA A 114 -5.03 -2.16 -27.80
N SER A 115 -5.29 -0.89 -27.54
CA SER A 115 -4.27 0.16 -27.56
C SER A 115 -4.42 1.06 -26.34
N LYS A 116 -3.35 1.80 -26.02
CA LYS A 116 -3.42 2.82 -24.98
C LYS A 116 -4.50 3.86 -25.29
N ASP A 117 -4.57 4.33 -26.53
CA ASP A 117 -5.52 5.39 -26.92
C ASP A 117 -6.96 4.92 -26.78
N GLY A 118 -7.29 3.69 -27.19
CA GLY A 118 -8.65 3.17 -27.00
C GLY A 118 -9.01 2.90 -25.54
N VAL A 119 -8.06 2.57 -24.67
CA VAL A 119 -8.31 2.54 -23.22
C VAL A 119 -8.61 3.96 -22.70
N LEU A 120 -7.88 4.97 -23.17
CA LEU A 120 -8.07 6.37 -22.76
C LEU A 120 -9.43 6.92 -23.18
N GLU A 121 -10.07 6.37 -24.21
CA GLU A 121 -11.45 6.69 -24.59
C GLU A 121 -12.49 6.15 -23.59
N LEU A 122 -12.14 5.12 -22.81
CA LEU A 122 -13.04 4.45 -21.86
C LEU A 122 -12.85 4.90 -20.41
N ILE A 123 -11.80 5.67 -20.10
CA ILE A 123 -11.48 6.11 -18.72
C ILE A 123 -11.34 7.62 -18.63
N THR A 124 -11.49 8.16 -17.41
CA THR A 124 -11.24 9.58 -17.16
C THR A 124 -9.75 9.82 -16.92
N THR A 125 -9.16 10.78 -17.63
CA THR A 125 -7.81 11.28 -17.33
C THR A 125 -7.91 12.47 -16.38
N GLU A 126 -7.15 12.41 -15.28
CA GLU A 126 -7.09 13.50 -14.30
C GLU A 126 -6.07 14.58 -14.70
N ALA A 127 -6.10 15.72 -14.03
CA ALA A 127 -5.16 16.82 -14.31
C ALA A 127 -3.69 16.43 -14.06
N ALA A 128 -3.44 15.50 -13.13
CA ALA A 128 -2.13 14.95 -12.87
C ALA A 128 -1.71 13.97 -13.98
N PRO A 129 -0.48 14.08 -14.53
CA PRO A 129 -0.02 13.20 -15.59
C PRO A 129 -0.10 11.73 -15.20
N ARG A 130 -0.61 10.90 -16.11
CA ARG A 130 -0.73 9.45 -15.93
C ARG A 130 -1.52 9.05 -14.68
N VAL A 131 -2.47 9.88 -14.27
CA VAL A 131 -3.47 9.55 -13.24
C VAL A 131 -4.82 9.38 -13.94
N TYR A 132 -5.46 8.26 -13.67
CA TYR A 132 -6.72 7.89 -14.31
C TYR A 132 -7.77 7.52 -13.28
N ARG A 133 -9.03 7.72 -13.64
CA ARG A 133 -10.19 7.44 -12.80
C ARG A 133 -11.25 6.69 -13.59
N PHE A 134 -11.78 5.64 -12.99
CA PHE A 134 -12.85 4.80 -13.51
C PHE A 134 -13.52 4.07 -12.34
N PRO A 135 -14.81 3.69 -12.44
CA PRO A 135 -15.44 2.86 -11.42
C PRO A 135 -14.81 1.46 -11.43
N VAL A 136 -14.75 0.79 -10.28
CA VAL A 136 -14.17 -0.57 -10.16
C VAL A 136 -15.19 -1.55 -9.61
N PHE A 137 -15.81 -1.20 -8.48
CA PHE A 137 -16.80 -2.03 -7.81
C PHE A 137 -18.19 -1.40 -7.84
N THR A 138 -19.22 -2.24 -7.72
CA THR A 138 -20.60 -1.79 -7.50
C THR A 138 -20.76 -1.17 -6.12
N GLN A 139 -21.75 -0.28 -5.97
CA GLN A 139 -22.04 0.36 -4.69
C GLN A 139 -22.47 -0.66 -3.62
N GLU A 140 -23.21 -1.69 -4.02
CA GLU A 140 -23.64 -2.78 -3.13
C GLU A 140 -22.45 -3.54 -2.56
N PHE A 141 -21.49 -3.94 -3.40
CA PHE A 141 -20.27 -4.58 -2.92
C PHE A 141 -19.44 -3.66 -2.02
N CYS A 142 -19.29 -2.38 -2.39
CA CYS A 142 -18.57 -1.41 -1.55
C CYS A 142 -19.21 -1.27 -0.16
N LYS A 143 -20.55 -1.30 -0.08
CA LYS A 143 -21.29 -1.25 1.18
C LYS A 143 -20.99 -2.48 2.04
N ASP A 144 -21.13 -3.68 1.49
CA ASP A 144 -20.91 -4.92 2.23
C ASP A 144 -19.44 -5.07 2.67
N LEU A 145 -18.50 -4.67 1.80
CA LEU A 145 -17.08 -4.62 2.12
C LEU A 145 -16.80 -3.64 3.28
N LEU A 146 -17.42 -2.46 3.26
CA LEU A 146 -17.26 -1.48 4.32
C LEU A 146 -17.84 -1.96 5.65
N GLU A 147 -19.01 -2.60 5.63
CA GLU A 147 -19.62 -3.20 6.82
C GLU A 147 -18.74 -4.31 7.41
N GLU A 148 -18.12 -5.15 6.56
CA GLU A 148 -17.16 -6.19 6.99
C GLU A 148 -15.93 -5.57 7.65
N LEU A 149 -15.35 -4.54 7.03
CA LEU A 149 -14.16 -3.86 7.56
C LEU A 149 -14.46 -3.17 8.90
N GLU A 150 -15.63 -2.53 9.04
CA GLU A 150 -16.06 -1.98 10.32
C GLU A 150 -16.34 -3.03 11.38
N HIS A 151 -16.86 -4.20 10.98
CA HIS A 151 -17.05 -5.33 11.88
C HIS A 151 -15.72 -5.82 12.44
N PHE A 152 -14.71 -5.99 11.55
CA PHE A 152 -13.36 -6.37 11.95
C PHE A 152 -12.71 -5.32 12.85
N GLU A 153 -12.87 -4.04 12.53
CA GLU A 153 -12.30 -2.93 13.30
C GLU A 153 -12.79 -2.94 14.76
N ARG A 154 -14.09 -3.26 14.98
CA ARG A 154 -14.70 -3.33 16.31
C ARG A 154 -14.39 -4.63 17.08
N SER A 155 -13.77 -5.61 16.44
CA SER A 155 -13.42 -6.88 17.07
C SER A 155 -12.15 -6.78 17.92
N GLU A 156 -11.98 -7.72 18.86
CA GLU A 156 -10.76 -7.86 19.68
C GLU A 156 -9.59 -8.50 18.90
N ALA A 157 -9.78 -8.87 17.64
CA ALA A 157 -8.73 -9.48 16.82
C ALA A 157 -7.54 -8.52 16.65
N PRO A 158 -6.30 -9.04 16.63
CA PRO A 158 -5.11 -8.21 16.53
C PRO A 158 -5.03 -7.52 15.16
N LYS A 159 -4.58 -6.28 15.14
CA LYS A 159 -4.48 -5.45 13.93
C LYS A 159 -3.04 -5.03 13.69
N GLY A 160 -2.54 -5.26 12.48
CA GLY A 160 -1.24 -4.76 12.05
C GLY A 160 -1.33 -3.34 11.53
N ARG A 161 -0.23 -2.58 11.66
CA ARG A 161 -0.15 -1.22 11.13
C ARG A 161 -0.09 -1.23 9.58
N PRO A 162 -0.93 -0.47 8.86
CA PRO A 162 -0.99 -0.49 7.40
C PRO A 162 0.31 -0.07 6.72
N ASN A 163 0.86 1.06 7.12
CA ASN A 163 2.11 1.63 6.61
C ASN A 163 2.79 2.53 7.67
N THR A 164 3.90 3.16 7.32
CA THR A 164 4.69 4.01 8.25
C THR A 164 4.06 5.36 8.57
N MET A 165 3.06 5.80 7.80
CA MET A 165 2.37 7.09 7.99
C MET A 165 1.00 6.93 8.64
N ASN A 166 0.31 5.80 8.43
CA ASN A 166 -1.01 5.55 8.98
C ASN A 166 -0.93 4.67 10.22
N ASN A 167 -1.50 5.14 11.32
CA ASN A 167 -1.63 4.35 12.54
C ASN A 167 -2.89 3.47 12.50
N TYR A 168 -3.89 3.88 11.72
CA TYR A 168 -5.21 3.26 11.67
C TYR A 168 -5.51 2.68 10.30
N GLY A 169 -6.07 1.48 10.28
CA GLY A 169 -6.44 0.78 9.07
C GLY A 169 -6.28 -0.73 9.17
N ILE A 170 -6.58 -1.41 8.06
CA ILE A 170 -6.69 -2.87 8.03
C ILE A 170 -5.78 -3.41 6.93
N LEU A 171 -4.88 -4.33 7.30
CA LEU A 171 -4.08 -5.10 6.37
C LEU A 171 -4.91 -6.25 5.78
N LEU A 172 -5.27 -6.13 4.50
CA LEU A 172 -6.20 -7.07 3.84
C LEU A 172 -5.62 -8.49 3.72
N ASN A 173 -4.29 -8.62 3.63
CA ASN A 173 -3.60 -9.90 3.60
C ASN A 173 -3.71 -10.69 4.91
N GLU A 174 -3.75 -9.98 6.04
CA GLU A 174 -3.90 -10.55 7.39
C GLU A 174 -5.34 -10.96 7.67
N LEU A 175 -6.30 -10.22 7.10
CA LEU A 175 -7.72 -10.52 7.22
C LEU A 175 -8.19 -11.65 6.27
N GLY A 176 -7.41 -11.97 5.22
CA GLY A 176 -7.66 -13.13 4.35
C GLY A 176 -8.17 -12.80 2.94
N PHE A 177 -8.12 -11.53 2.53
CA PHE A 177 -8.63 -11.08 1.22
C PHE A 177 -7.69 -11.38 0.04
N ASP A 178 -6.42 -11.68 0.29
CA ASP A 178 -5.40 -11.81 -0.77
C ASP A 178 -5.73 -12.86 -1.82
N GLU A 179 -6.04 -14.09 -1.41
CA GLU A 179 -6.19 -15.21 -2.35
C GLU A 179 -7.49 -15.12 -3.16
N GLY A 180 -8.59 -14.74 -2.49
CA GLY A 180 -9.91 -14.76 -3.10
C GLY A 180 -10.32 -13.47 -3.79
N LEU A 181 -9.89 -12.29 -3.30
CA LEU A 181 -10.31 -10.99 -3.83
C LEU A 181 -9.18 -10.26 -4.55
N ILE A 182 -8.06 -10.00 -3.84
CA ILE A 182 -7.04 -9.06 -4.34
C ILE A 182 -6.18 -9.68 -5.44
N THR A 183 -5.76 -10.94 -5.30
CA THR A 183 -4.95 -11.63 -6.32
C THR A 183 -5.71 -11.76 -7.64
N PRO A 184 -6.97 -12.23 -7.68
CA PRO A 184 -7.75 -12.27 -8.91
C PRO A 184 -7.99 -10.88 -9.50
N LEU A 185 -8.30 -9.87 -8.68
CA LEU A 185 -8.48 -8.48 -9.15
C LEU A 185 -7.22 -7.98 -9.86
N ARG A 186 -6.05 -8.18 -9.24
CA ARG A 186 -4.76 -7.78 -9.81
C ARG A 186 -4.44 -8.52 -11.09
N GLU A 187 -4.49 -9.86 -11.07
CA GLU A 187 -3.98 -10.68 -12.16
C GLU A 187 -4.91 -10.69 -13.38
N LEU A 188 -6.23 -10.73 -13.15
CA LEU A 188 -7.21 -10.86 -14.21
C LEU A 188 -7.67 -9.50 -14.73
N TYR A 189 -7.88 -8.52 -13.86
CA TYR A 189 -8.55 -7.27 -14.23
C TYR A 189 -7.58 -6.09 -14.37
N LEU A 190 -6.74 -5.84 -13.37
CA LEU A 190 -5.85 -4.66 -13.39
C LEU A 190 -4.66 -4.85 -14.34
N LYS A 191 -4.06 -6.05 -14.38
CA LYS A 191 -2.84 -6.29 -15.16
C LYS A 191 -2.99 -6.02 -16.67
N PRO A 192 -4.06 -6.45 -17.38
CA PRO A 192 -4.24 -6.11 -18.80
C PRO A 192 -4.32 -4.60 -19.04
N LEU A 193 -5.05 -3.88 -18.19
CA LEU A 193 -5.19 -2.43 -18.25
C LEU A 193 -3.84 -1.72 -18.01
N CYS A 194 -3.15 -2.10 -16.94
CA CYS A 194 -1.85 -1.52 -16.58
C CYS A 194 -0.77 -1.81 -17.63
N ALA A 195 -0.83 -2.95 -18.32
CA ALA A 195 0.10 -3.29 -19.40
C ALA A 195 0.04 -2.29 -20.57
N LEU A 196 -1.10 -1.66 -20.81
CA LEU A 196 -1.32 -0.66 -21.85
C LEU A 196 -1.01 0.77 -21.36
N LEU A 197 -1.42 1.09 -20.12
CA LEU A 197 -1.25 2.43 -19.55
C LEU A 197 0.17 2.73 -19.04
N TYR A 198 0.88 1.71 -18.57
CA TYR A 198 2.20 1.82 -17.93
C TYR A 198 3.22 0.80 -18.47
N PRO A 199 3.43 0.72 -19.81
CA PRO A 199 4.33 -0.27 -20.40
C PRO A 199 5.81 -0.07 -20.01
N ASP A 200 6.18 1.16 -19.67
CA ASP A 200 7.51 1.64 -19.28
C ASP A 200 7.75 1.58 -17.76
N CYS A 201 6.70 1.35 -16.96
CA CYS A 201 6.78 1.36 -15.49
C CYS A 201 6.27 0.03 -14.91
N GLY A 202 6.59 -1.10 -15.52
CA GLY A 202 6.31 -2.38 -14.87
C GLY A 202 4.86 -2.91 -15.01
N GLY A 203 3.96 -2.22 -15.71
CA GLY A 203 2.53 -2.57 -15.75
C GLY A 203 2.21 -3.99 -16.27
N LYS A 204 3.11 -4.60 -17.04
CA LYS A 204 3.02 -6.01 -17.50
C LYS A 204 3.45 -7.04 -16.45
N TRP A 205 4.08 -6.61 -15.36
CA TRP A 205 4.75 -7.47 -14.39
C TRP A 205 4.29 -7.18 -12.95
N LEU A 206 3.00 -6.87 -12.76
CA LEU A 206 2.39 -6.75 -11.43
C LEU A 206 2.34 -8.13 -10.74
N ASP A 207 3.44 -8.54 -10.12
CA ASP A 207 3.67 -9.89 -9.59
C ASP A 207 3.57 -9.99 -8.06
N SER A 208 3.60 -8.85 -7.36
CA SER A 208 3.33 -8.69 -5.94
C SER A 208 2.27 -7.61 -5.68
N HIS A 209 1.76 -7.52 -4.45
CA HIS A 209 0.89 -6.43 -4.02
C HIS A 209 0.98 -6.23 -2.51
N LYS A 210 0.63 -5.03 -2.06
CA LYS A 210 0.37 -4.69 -0.67
C LYS A 210 -0.99 -4.01 -0.62
N ALA A 211 -2.00 -4.68 -0.08
CA ALA A 211 -3.35 -4.15 -0.02
C ALA A 211 -3.74 -3.86 1.43
N PHE A 212 -4.24 -2.64 1.65
CA PHE A 212 -4.68 -2.18 2.96
C PHE A 212 -5.76 -1.13 2.81
N VAL A 213 -6.57 -0.97 3.87
CA VAL A 213 -7.58 0.07 3.98
C VAL A 213 -7.09 1.09 4.99
N VAL A 214 -7.17 2.37 4.64
CA VAL A 214 -6.91 3.48 5.57
C VAL A 214 -8.25 4.01 6.07
N LYS A 215 -8.32 4.29 7.37
CA LYS A 215 -9.44 5.00 7.98
C LYS A 215 -8.99 6.42 8.30
N TYR A 216 -9.73 7.39 7.79
CA TYR A 216 -9.58 8.79 8.18
C TYR A 216 -10.68 9.15 9.17
N ALA A 217 -10.29 9.70 10.31
CA ALA A 217 -11.19 10.27 11.29
C ALA A 217 -10.64 11.61 11.80
N LEU A 218 -11.54 12.49 12.27
CA LEU A 218 -11.13 13.76 12.86
C LEU A 218 -10.21 13.52 14.06
N GLY A 219 -9.02 14.11 14.02
CA GLY A 219 -8.01 13.96 15.07
C GLY A 219 -7.06 12.77 14.91
N GLU A 220 -7.23 11.94 13.88
CA GLU A 220 -6.32 10.83 13.53
C GLU A 220 -5.42 11.23 12.34
N ASP A 221 -4.17 10.75 12.31
CA ASP A 221 -3.21 10.89 11.19
C ASP A 221 -3.12 12.31 10.57
N LEU A 222 -2.85 13.32 11.40
CA LEU A 222 -2.90 14.76 11.04
C LEU A 222 -1.78 15.29 10.15
N ASP A 223 -0.72 14.51 9.90
CA ASP A 223 0.42 14.90 9.05
C ASP A 223 0.67 13.83 7.98
N LEU A 224 0.04 14.02 6.82
CA LEU A 224 0.30 13.23 5.62
C LEU A 224 1.26 14.03 4.73
N SER A 225 2.55 13.83 4.99
CA SER A 225 3.61 14.39 4.18
C SER A 225 3.59 13.79 2.76
N TYR A 226 4.08 14.57 1.78
CA TYR A 226 4.36 14.05 0.44
C TYR A 226 5.29 12.85 0.51
N HIS A 227 4.91 11.79 -0.19
CA HIS A 227 5.63 10.54 -0.24
C HIS A 227 5.40 9.87 -1.60
N TYR A 228 6.12 8.78 -1.82
CA TYR A 228 5.88 7.88 -2.94
C TYR A 228 5.48 6.53 -2.37
N ASP A 229 4.59 5.84 -3.08
CA ASP A 229 4.30 4.47 -2.77
C ASP A 229 5.45 3.58 -3.23
N ASN A 230 5.74 2.54 -2.45
CA ASN A 230 6.67 1.49 -2.87
C ASN A 230 5.95 0.49 -3.79
N ALA A 231 5.53 0.98 -4.96
CA ALA A 231 4.83 0.23 -5.98
C ALA A 231 5.06 0.85 -7.37
N GLU A 232 5.05 0.03 -8.41
CA GLU A 232 5.05 0.48 -9.80
C GLU A 232 3.74 1.21 -10.17
N VAL A 233 2.61 0.69 -9.67
CA VAL A 233 1.27 1.23 -9.88
C VAL A 233 0.46 1.09 -8.60
N THR A 234 -0.16 2.17 -8.15
CA THR A 234 -1.10 2.17 -7.02
C THR A 234 -2.54 2.28 -7.53
N LEU A 235 -3.41 1.41 -7.01
CA LEU A 235 -4.86 1.58 -7.11
C LEU A 235 -5.40 2.16 -5.80
N ASN A 236 -5.99 3.35 -5.85
CA ASN A 236 -6.68 3.96 -4.72
C ASN A 236 -8.21 3.86 -4.94
N LEU A 237 -8.90 3.21 -4.00
CA LEU A 237 -10.35 2.97 -4.07
C LEU A 237 -11.06 3.70 -2.93
N SER A 238 -11.97 4.61 -3.30
CA SER A 238 -12.94 5.15 -2.34
C SER A 238 -14.07 4.15 -2.14
N LEU A 239 -14.30 3.72 -0.89
CA LEU A 239 -15.35 2.76 -0.53
C LEU A 239 -16.70 3.40 -0.19
N GLY A 240 -16.87 4.71 -0.47
CA GLY A 240 -18.21 5.31 -0.56
C GLY A 240 -18.82 5.84 0.76
N LYS A 241 -18.03 6.13 1.80
CA LYS A 241 -18.54 6.95 2.90
C LYS A 241 -18.80 8.38 2.44
N HIS A 242 -19.83 9.02 2.99
CA HIS A 242 -20.01 10.46 2.83
C HIS A 242 -18.95 11.19 3.67
N PHE A 243 -18.12 11.98 3.02
CA PHE A 243 -17.14 12.86 3.66
C PHE A 243 -17.02 14.16 2.89
N THR A 244 -16.62 15.22 3.58
CA THR A 244 -16.14 16.47 2.98
C THR A 244 -14.62 16.50 3.14
N GLU A 245 -13.88 17.03 2.16
CA GLU A 245 -12.41 16.99 2.06
C GLU A 245 -11.83 15.63 1.61
N GLY A 246 -10.58 15.31 1.96
CA GLY A 246 -9.91 14.06 1.56
C GLY A 246 -9.30 14.09 0.15
N ASN A 247 -9.03 15.28 -0.39
CA ASN A 247 -8.40 15.44 -1.70
C ASN A 247 -7.01 14.81 -1.74
N LEU A 248 -6.69 14.12 -2.83
CA LEU A 248 -5.36 13.61 -3.11
C LEU A 248 -4.60 14.63 -3.96
N TYR A 249 -3.45 15.10 -3.45
CA TYR A 249 -2.60 16.06 -4.14
C TYR A 249 -1.39 15.36 -4.75
N PHE A 250 -1.21 15.53 -6.05
CA PHE A 250 -0.02 15.05 -6.77
C PHE A 250 0.98 16.20 -6.89
N GLY A 251 2.21 15.97 -6.45
CA GLY A 251 3.31 16.93 -6.53
C GLY A 251 4.51 16.32 -7.25
N ASP A 252 5.41 17.18 -7.73
CA ASP A 252 6.63 16.74 -8.37
C ASP A 252 7.55 16.02 -7.40
N MET A 253 8.40 15.14 -7.95
CA MET A 253 9.46 14.52 -7.17
C MET A 253 10.39 15.63 -6.66
N ARG A 254 10.52 15.75 -5.33
CA ARG A 254 11.54 16.65 -4.76
C ARG A 254 12.91 16.10 -5.14
N GLN A 255 13.69 16.91 -5.88
CA GLN A 255 15.08 16.61 -6.24
C GLN A 255 15.99 16.61 -5.00
#